data_AF-A0A519Z3N1-F1
#
_entry.id   AF-A0A519Z3N1-F1
#
_cell.length_a   1.000
_cell.length_b   1.000
_cell.length_c   1.000
_cell.angle_alpha   90.00
_cell.angle_beta   90.00
_cell.angle_gamma   90.00
#
_symmetry.space_group_name_H-M   'P 1'
#
loop_
_entity.id
_entity.type
_entity.pdbx_description
1 polymer ?
#
loop_
_entity_poly.entity_id
_entity_poly.type
_entity_poly.pdbx_seq_one_letter_code
_entity_poly.pdbx_strand_id
1 'polypeptide(L)'
;MNQEQFPPSDDDEVDENGYRRPSKSQLKRDSHDLQALGEALVTMPKDRLADIGLPELLDDAIADYKRTKSFEGKRRQMQYIGKLLRGVESEPIKEAVASFQLGHARNALALHDAERWRAELVADDGALTRWVAEYPESDVQKMRALIRNARKDAAAAPEKRSGKGFRELFQYVKQALEGQGRADGEGDALSGEDEDEA
;
A
#
# COMPACT_ATOMS: atom_id res chain seq x y z
N MET A 1 -5.71 60.77 -8.54
CA MET A 1 -5.19 59.41 -8.33
C MET A 1 -6.14 58.74 -7.36
N ASN A 2 -7.14 58.01 -7.88
CA ASN A 2 -8.02 57.23 -7.03
C ASN A 2 -7.26 55.99 -6.58
N GLN A 3 -6.92 55.90 -5.30
CA GLN A 3 -6.52 54.64 -4.70
C GLN A 3 -7.80 53.82 -4.53
N GLU A 4 -7.99 52.81 -5.37
CA GLU A 4 -8.95 51.75 -5.12
C GLU A 4 -8.49 50.98 -3.88
N GLN A 5 -9.09 51.29 -2.73
CA GLN A 5 -9.05 50.40 -1.57
C GLN A 5 -9.78 49.11 -1.96
N PHE A 6 -9.02 48.04 -2.21
CA PHE A 6 -9.59 46.70 -2.24
C PHE A 6 -10.11 46.38 -0.83
N PRO A 7 -11.37 45.94 -0.67
CA PRO A 7 -11.84 45.46 0.61
C PRO A 7 -10.98 44.26 1.06
N PRO A 8 -10.70 44.12 2.36
CA PRO A 8 -9.97 42.97 2.88
C PRO A 8 -10.69 41.68 2.45
N SER A 9 -9.91 40.73 1.94
CA SER A 9 -10.39 39.39 1.59
C SER A 9 -10.98 38.69 2.82
N ASP A 10 -12.10 37.96 2.65
CA ASP A 10 -12.71 37.11 3.70
C ASP A 10 -11.71 36.13 4.38
N ASP A 11 -10.56 35.88 3.75
CA ASP A 11 -9.51 34.96 4.21
C ASP A 11 -8.56 35.60 5.28
N ASP A 12 -8.70 36.89 5.58
CA ASP A 12 -7.85 37.63 6.53
C ASP A 12 -8.51 37.91 7.90
N GLU A 13 -9.73 37.40 8.15
CA GLU A 13 -10.38 37.51 9.46
C GLU A 13 -9.67 36.62 10.49
N VAL A 14 -8.93 37.28 11.40
CA VAL A 14 -8.52 36.73 12.69
C VAL A 14 -9.68 36.88 13.67
N ASP A 15 -10.08 35.78 14.30
CA ASP A 15 -11.10 35.85 15.36
C ASP A 15 -10.57 36.57 16.60
N GLU A 16 -11.46 36.83 17.56
CA GLU A 16 -11.15 37.53 18.82
C GLU A 16 -10.07 36.82 19.67
N ASN A 17 -9.76 35.56 19.37
CA ASN A 17 -8.72 34.74 20.01
C ASN A 17 -7.43 34.64 19.16
N GLY A 18 -7.32 35.39 18.06
CA GLY A 18 -6.17 35.38 17.16
C GLY A 18 -6.11 34.18 16.21
N TYR A 19 -7.19 33.39 16.10
CA TYR A 19 -7.27 32.26 15.19
C TYR A 19 -7.71 32.74 13.80
N ARG A 20 -6.84 32.55 12.80
CA ARG A 20 -7.20 32.80 11.39
C ARG A 20 -8.16 31.71 10.92
N ARG A 21 -9.32 32.11 10.41
CA ARG A 21 -10.28 31.17 9.81
C ARG A 21 -9.61 30.38 8.67
N PRO A 22 -9.80 29.06 8.56
CA PRO A 22 -9.27 28.29 7.45
C PRO A 22 -9.77 28.84 6.11
N SER A 23 -8.85 29.04 5.15
CA SER A 23 -9.23 29.54 3.84
C SER A 23 -10.15 28.57 3.11
N LYS A 24 -10.94 29.08 2.15
CA LYS A 24 -11.78 28.24 1.29
C LYS A 24 -10.99 27.12 0.58
N SER A 25 -9.72 27.39 0.25
CA SER A 25 -8.81 26.41 -0.33
C SER A 25 -8.43 25.31 0.66
N GLN A 26 -8.16 25.66 1.92
CA GLN A 26 -7.81 24.69 2.96
C GLN A 26 -8.97 23.74 3.27
N LEU A 27 -10.16 24.28 3.51
CA LEU A 27 -11.37 23.48 3.76
C LEU A 27 -11.67 22.49 2.63
N LYS A 28 -11.40 22.91 1.38
CA LYS A 28 -11.54 22.03 0.22
C LYS A 28 -10.52 20.88 0.25
N ARG A 29 -9.25 21.15 0.56
CA ARG A 29 -8.20 20.12 0.69
C ARG A 29 -8.55 19.13 1.80
N ASP A 30 -8.89 19.63 2.99
CA ASP A 30 -9.25 18.78 4.14
C ASP A 30 -10.43 17.86 3.80
N SER A 31 -11.44 18.37 3.06
CA SER A 31 -12.55 17.55 2.60
C SER A 31 -12.14 16.47 1.60
N HIS A 32 -11.17 16.74 0.71
CA HIS A 32 -10.65 15.75 -0.23
C HIS A 32 -9.82 14.69 0.50
N ASP A 33 -9.03 15.09 1.48
CA ASP A 33 -8.17 14.19 2.26
C ASP A 33 -9.01 13.21 3.08
N LEU A 34 -10.09 13.68 3.73
CA LEU A 34 -11.01 12.81 4.46
C LEU A 34 -11.80 11.87 3.54
N GLN A 35 -12.15 12.33 2.33
CA GLN A 35 -12.78 11.49 1.32
C GLN A 35 -11.83 10.37 0.86
N ALA A 36 -10.58 10.70 0.56
CA ALA A 36 -9.55 9.74 0.21
C ALA A 36 -9.26 8.74 1.34
N LEU A 37 -9.26 9.21 2.59
CA LEU A 37 -9.11 8.35 3.77
C LEU A 37 -10.26 7.34 3.88
N GLY A 38 -11.51 7.79 3.69
CA GLY A 38 -12.68 6.90 3.66
C GLY A 38 -12.61 5.87 2.55
N GLU A 39 -12.18 6.27 1.35
CA GLU A 39 -11.96 5.36 0.22
C GLU A 39 -10.87 4.32 0.51
N ALA A 40 -9.79 4.70 1.19
CA ALA A 40 -8.75 3.77 1.58
C ALA A 40 -9.27 2.76 2.62
N LEU A 41 -9.96 3.21 3.67
CA LEU A 41 -10.49 2.36 4.74
C LEU A 41 -11.40 1.24 4.21
N VAL A 42 -12.29 1.55 3.25
CA VAL A 42 -13.20 0.53 2.71
C VAL A 42 -12.49 -0.57 1.91
N THR A 43 -11.24 -0.35 1.49
CA THR A 43 -10.43 -1.36 0.78
C THR A 43 -9.63 -2.26 1.73
N MET A 44 -9.47 -1.87 3.00
CA MET A 44 -8.67 -2.62 3.97
C MET A 44 -9.36 -3.93 4.41
N PRO A 45 -8.60 -5.00 4.70
CA PRO A 45 -9.14 -6.22 5.31
C PRO A 45 -9.77 -5.96 6.69
N LYS A 46 -10.72 -6.81 7.11
CA LYS A 46 -11.42 -6.65 8.41
C LYS A 46 -10.45 -6.68 9.60
N ASP A 47 -9.49 -7.60 9.59
CA ASP A 47 -8.53 -7.74 10.70
C ASP A 47 -7.67 -6.48 10.84
N ARG A 48 -7.25 -5.88 9.70
CA ARG A 48 -6.51 -4.62 9.70
C ARG A 48 -7.32 -3.43 10.20
N LEU A 49 -8.63 -3.41 9.97
CA LEU A 49 -9.51 -2.35 10.49
C LEU A 49 -9.72 -2.50 12.01
N ALA A 50 -9.81 -3.73 12.50
CA ALA A 50 -9.91 -4.02 13.93
C ALA A 50 -8.68 -3.51 14.70
N ASP A 51 -7.48 -3.66 14.12
CA ASP A 51 -6.22 -3.16 14.71
C ASP A 51 -6.18 -1.64 14.88
N ILE A 52 -6.94 -0.87 14.08
CA ILE A 52 -6.96 0.61 14.16
C ILE A 52 -7.76 1.10 15.37
N GLY A 53 -8.71 0.30 15.87
CA GLY A 53 -9.59 0.72 16.97
C GLY A 53 -10.54 1.86 16.56
N LEU A 54 -11.21 1.73 15.40
CA LEU A 54 -12.15 2.74 14.92
C LEU A 54 -13.35 2.89 15.86
N PRO A 55 -13.93 4.11 16.00
CA PRO A 55 -15.19 4.30 16.68
C PRO A 55 -16.30 3.43 16.06
N GLU A 56 -17.17 2.88 16.90
CA GLU A 56 -18.23 1.92 16.51
C GLU A 56 -19.04 2.38 15.29
N LEU A 57 -19.49 3.64 15.29
CA LEU A 57 -20.26 4.20 14.17
C LEU A 57 -19.50 4.19 12.83
N LEU A 58 -18.18 4.39 12.86
CA LEU A 58 -17.34 4.40 11.66
C LEU A 58 -17.06 2.96 11.18
N ASP A 59 -16.80 2.04 12.10
CA ASP A 59 -16.63 0.62 11.77
C ASP A 59 -17.89 0.03 11.15
N ASP A 60 -19.06 0.28 11.76
CA ASP A 60 -20.37 -0.12 11.24
C ASP A 60 -20.61 0.47 9.85
N ALA A 61 -20.29 1.75 9.66
CA ALA A 61 -20.47 2.41 8.38
C ALA A 61 -19.60 1.78 7.27
N ILE A 62 -18.37 1.36 7.59
CA ILE A 62 -17.48 0.66 6.67
C ILE A 62 -17.99 -0.76 6.38
N ALA A 63 -18.47 -1.48 7.41
CA ALA A 63 -19.06 -2.81 7.24
C ALA A 63 -20.29 -2.78 6.32
N ASP A 64 -21.16 -1.78 6.51
CA ASP A 64 -22.33 -1.56 5.66
C ASP A 64 -21.95 -1.20 4.22
N TYR A 65 -20.90 -0.39 4.02
CA TYR A 65 -20.38 -0.10 2.68
C TYR A 65 -19.98 -1.37 1.95
N LYS A 66 -19.26 -2.27 2.64
CA LYS A 66 -18.78 -3.54 2.08
C LYS A 66 -19.92 -4.50 1.75
N ARG A 67 -21.02 -4.48 2.51
CA ARG A 67 -22.22 -5.29 2.27
C ARG A 67 -23.10 -4.73 1.15
N THR A 68 -23.06 -3.42 0.91
CA THR A 68 -23.91 -2.74 -0.05
C THR A 68 -23.56 -3.10 -1.49
N LYS A 69 -24.55 -3.53 -2.28
CA LYS A 69 -24.37 -3.96 -3.67
C LYS A 69 -24.65 -2.87 -4.71
N SER A 70 -25.56 -1.94 -4.41
CA SER A 70 -25.95 -0.89 -5.36
C SER A 70 -24.92 0.24 -5.40
N PHE A 71 -24.66 0.78 -6.60
CA PHE A 71 -23.74 1.91 -6.77
C PHE A 71 -24.22 3.15 -6.01
N GLU A 72 -25.53 3.43 -6.07
CA GLU A 72 -26.17 4.50 -5.31
C GLU A 72 -25.97 4.34 -3.80
N GLY A 73 -26.21 3.13 -3.27
CA GLY A 73 -26.03 2.84 -1.86
C GLY A 73 -24.59 3.01 -1.41
N LYS A 74 -23.63 2.48 -2.18
CA LYS A 74 -22.19 2.69 -1.91
C LYS A 74 -21.82 4.16 -1.89
N ARG A 75 -22.33 4.96 -2.83
CA ARG A 75 -22.04 6.40 -2.88
C ARG A 75 -22.57 7.12 -1.65
N ARG A 76 -23.81 6.84 -1.23
CA ARG A 76 -24.40 7.43 -0.01
C ARG A 76 -23.64 7.01 1.24
N GLN A 77 -23.27 5.73 1.32
CA GLN A 77 -22.52 5.22 2.45
C GLN A 77 -21.12 5.86 2.52
N MET A 78 -20.47 6.06 1.38
CA MET A 78 -19.19 6.77 1.31
C MET A 78 -19.30 8.22 1.80
N GLN A 79 -20.37 8.95 1.44
CA GLN A 79 -20.63 10.29 1.95
C GLN A 79 -20.85 10.29 3.47
N TYR A 80 -21.52 9.27 4.01
CA TYR A 80 -21.71 9.11 5.44
C TYR A 80 -20.39 8.83 6.17
N ILE A 81 -19.55 7.94 5.64
CA ILE A 81 -18.19 7.70 6.14
C ILE A 81 -17.39 9.01 6.16
N GLY A 82 -17.38 9.78 5.07
CA GLY A 82 -16.71 11.09 5.03
C GLY A 82 -17.26 12.11 6.03
N LYS A 83 -18.56 12.02 6.40
CA LYS A 83 -19.14 12.82 7.48
C LYS A 83 -18.62 12.38 8.85
N LEU A 84 -18.57 11.07 9.11
CA LEU A 84 -18.07 10.54 10.38
C LEU A 84 -16.59 10.89 10.59
N LEU A 85 -15.78 10.82 9.53
CA LEU A 85 -14.36 11.16 9.57
C LEU A 85 -14.06 12.62 9.98
N ARG A 86 -15.02 13.54 9.86
CA ARG A 86 -14.87 14.92 10.37
C ARG A 86 -14.95 15.03 11.90
N GLY A 87 -15.51 14.02 12.56
CA GLY A 87 -15.73 14.01 14.01
C GLY A 87 -14.78 13.09 14.77
N VAL A 88 -13.74 12.58 14.11
CA VAL A 88 -12.76 11.66 14.72
C VAL A 88 -11.36 12.21 14.60
N GLU A 89 -10.50 11.85 15.55
CA GLU A 89 -9.05 12.07 15.45
C GLU A 89 -8.51 11.27 14.26
N SER A 90 -8.27 11.95 13.14
CA SER A 90 -7.96 11.30 11.86
C SER A 90 -6.50 10.88 11.73
N GLU A 91 -5.59 11.42 12.55
CA GLU A 91 -4.15 11.21 12.37
C GLU A 91 -3.72 9.75 12.57
N PRO A 92 -4.12 9.04 13.65
CA PRO A 92 -3.80 7.62 13.81
C PRO A 92 -4.39 6.75 12.69
N ILE A 93 -5.56 7.14 12.17
CA ILE A 93 -6.23 6.44 11.07
C ILE A 93 -5.42 6.62 9.77
N LYS A 94 -4.93 7.83 9.49
CA LYS A 94 -4.09 8.11 8.33
C LYS A 94 -2.78 7.34 8.39
N GLU A 95 -2.12 7.30 9.54
CA GLU A 95 -0.87 6.54 9.73
C GLU A 95 -1.08 5.04 9.47
N ALA A 96 -2.15 4.46 10.03
CA ALA A 96 -2.49 3.05 9.82
C ALA A 96 -2.78 2.75 8.34
N VAL A 97 -3.52 3.63 7.66
CA VAL A 97 -3.80 3.54 6.22
C VAL A 97 -2.52 3.65 5.40
N ALA A 98 -1.65 4.60 5.72
CA ALA A 98 -0.38 4.80 5.02
C ALA A 98 0.54 3.58 5.17
N SER A 99 0.65 3.04 6.38
CA SER A 99 1.41 1.80 6.65
C SER A 99 0.87 0.61 5.85
N PHE A 100 -0.47 0.45 5.80
CA PHE A 100 -1.11 -0.59 5.01
C PHE A 100 -0.83 -0.43 3.50
N GLN A 101 -0.97 0.79 2.97
CA GLN A 101 -0.73 1.08 1.56
C GLN A 101 0.74 0.86 1.17
N LEU A 102 1.67 1.25 2.04
CA LEU A 102 3.10 1.02 1.83
C LEU A 102 3.42 -0.49 1.77
N GLY A 103 2.88 -1.28 2.72
CA GLY A 103 3.02 -2.73 2.70
C GLY A 103 2.41 -3.36 1.44
N HIS A 104 1.25 -2.87 1.01
CA HIS A 104 0.61 -3.33 -0.22
C HIS A 104 1.43 -3.00 -1.47
N ALA A 105 1.97 -1.78 -1.56
CA ALA A 105 2.82 -1.34 -2.67
C ALA A 105 4.12 -2.16 -2.74
N ARG A 106 4.76 -2.42 -1.58
CA ARG A 106 5.94 -3.30 -1.50
C ARG A 106 5.63 -4.71 -1.99
N ASN A 107 4.50 -5.28 -1.60
CA ASN A 107 4.06 -6.60 -2.06
C ASN A 107 3.78 -6.64 -3.57
N ALA A 108 3.18 -5.58 -4.12
CA ALA A 108 2.92 -5.46 -5.56
C ALA A 108 4.23 -5.35 -6.35
N LEU A 109 5.20 -4.57 -5.86
CA LEU A 109 6.52 -4.47 -6.47
C LEU A 109 7.25 -5.82 -6.44
N ALA A 110 7.29 -6.50 -5.29
CA ALA A 110 7.89 -7.82 -5.16
C ALA A 110 7.24 -8.87 -6.08
N LEU A 111 5.91 -8.80 -6.27
CA LEU A 111 5.19 -9.63 -7.24
C LEU A 111 5.68 -9.38 -8.67
N HIS A 112 5.77 -8.13 -9.10
CA HIS A 112 6.26 -7.77 -10.43
C HIS A 112 7.72 -8.15 -10.64
N ASP A 113 8.57 -8.00 -9.62
CA ASP A 113 9.96 -8.43 -9.65
C ASP A 113 10.08 -9.95 -9.84
N ALA A 114 9.28 -10.72 -9.09
CA ALA A 114 9.25 -12.18 -9.23
C ALA A 114 8.76 -12.61 -10.62
N GLU A 115 7.77 -11.91 -11.18
CA GLU A 115 7.26 -12.16 -12.52
C GLU A 115 8.32 -11.88 -13.60
N ARG A 116 9.02 -10.75 -13.48
CA ARG A 116 10.12 -10.36 -14.38
C ARG A 116 11.22 -11.42 -14.35
N TRP A 117 11.72 -11.76 -13.16
CA TRP A 117 12.77 -12.76 -13.00
C TRP A 117 12.38 -14.12 -13.59
N ARG A 118 11.17 -14.61 -13.31
CA ARG A 118 10.69 -15.84 -13.91
C ARG A 118 10.71 -15.76 -15.44
N ALA A 119 10.20 -14.67 -16.02
CA ALA A 119 10.13 -14.51 -17.47
C ALA A 119 11.54 -14.55 -18.08
N GLU A 120 12.51 -13.86 -17.48
CA GLU A 120 13.91 -13.87 -17.91
C GLU A 120 14.56 -15.24 -17.78
N LEU A 121 14.38 -15.92 -16.64
CA LEU A 121 14.94 -17.26 -16.39
C LEU A 121 14.39 -18.32 -17.38
N VAL A 122 13.13 -18.19 -17.77
CA VAL A 122 12.52 -19.05 -18.78
C VAL A 122 13.06 -18.74 -20.18
N ALA A 123 13.31 -17.46 -20.50
CA ALA A 123 13.72 -17.02 -21.83
C ALA A 123 15.23 -17.20 -22.12
N ASP A 124 16.09 -16.97 -21.12
CA ASP A 124 17.55 -16.87 -21.30
C ASP A 124 18.30 -17.70 -20.25
N ASP A 125 19.32 -18.46 -20.68
CA ASP A 125 20.22 -19.19 -19.77
C ASP A 125 21.15 -18.25 -18.99
N GLY A 126 21.49 -17.08 -19.56
CA GLY A 126 22.30 -16.06 -18.90
C GLY A 126 21.62 -15.44 -17.67
N ALA A 127 20.29 -15.49 -17.60
CA ALA A 127 19.51 -15.00 -16.46
C ALA A 127 19.83 -15.77 -15.16
N LEU A 128 20.15 -17.06 -15.24
CA LEU A 128 20.56 -17.82 -14.06
C LEU A 128 21.88 -17.31 -13.47
N THR A 129 22.82 -16.90 -14.33
CA THR A 129 24.10 -16.33 -13.87
C THR A 129 23.87 -15.02 -13.12
N ARG A 130 23.01 -14.15 -13.64
CA ARG A 130 22.63 -12.90 -12.95
C ARG A 130 21.94 -13.18 -11.62
N TRP A 131 20.97 -14.11 -11.63
CA TRP A 131 20.29 -14.54 -10.41
C TRP A 131 21.25 -15.02 -9.33
N VAL A 132 22.23 -15.87 -9.67
CA VAL A 132 23.19 -16.39 -8.67
C VAL A 132 24.12 -15.31 -8.15
N ALA A 133 24.45 -14.29 -8.96
CA ALA A 133 25.22 -13.14 -8.51
C ALA A 133 24.44 -12.27 -7.51
N GLU A 134 23.14 -12.06 -7.75
CA GLU A 134 22.28 -11.24 -6.89
C GLU A 134 21.74 -12.01 -5.67
N TYR A 135 21.54 -13.31 -5.79
CA TYR A 135 20.95 -14.20 -4.78
C TYR A 135 21.84 -15.42 -4.52
N PRO A 136 23.05 -15.25 -3.95
CA PRO A 136 24.04 -16.30 -3.80
C PRO A 136 23.61 -17.45 -2.87
N GLU A 137 22.65 -17.21 -1.97
CA GLU A 137 22.10 -18.22 -1.06
C GLU A 137 21.09 -19.17 -1.74
N SER A 138 20.72 -18.89 -3.00
CA SER A 138 19.79 -19.74 -3.75
C SER A 138 20.39 -21.11 -4.07
N ASP A 139 19.61 -22.17 -3.86
CA ASP A 139 19.96 -23.50 -4.39
C ASP A 139 19.90 -23.50 -5.93
N VAL A 140 21.09 -23.40 -6.53
CA VAL A 140 21.29 -23.33 -7.98
C VAL A 140 20.81 -24.60 -8.69
N GLN A 141 20.96 -25.77 -8.06
CA GLN A 141 20.56 -27.04 -8.68
C GLN A 141 19.04 -27.16 -8.73
N LYS A 142 18.37 -26.80 -7.63
CA LYS A 142 16.91 -26.70 -7.59
C LYS A 142 16.40 -25.66 -8.60
N MET A 143 17.03 -24.48 -8.66
CA MET A 143 16.66 -23.45 -9.63
C MET A 143 16.74 -23.94 -11.07
N ARG A 144 17.84 -24.61 -11.46
CA ARG A 144 18.00 -25.23 -12.79
C ARG A 144 16.90 -26.23 -13.10
N ALA A 145 16.51 -27.06 -12.14
CA ALA A 145 15.42 -28.02 -12.33
C ALA A 145 14.08 -27.32 -12.56
N LEU A 146 13.77 -26.29 -11.78
CA LEU A 146 12.55 -25.49 -11.91
C LEU A 146 12.49 -24.76 -13.26
N ILE A 147 13.60 -24.17 -13.72
CA ILE A 147 13.69 -23.50 -15.03
C ILE A 147 13.38 -24.48 -16.16
N ARG A 148 13.99 -25.67 -16.15
CA ARG A 148 13.72 -26.69 -17.18
C ARG A 148 12.25 -27.10 -17.21
N ASN A 149 11.62 -27.25 -16.05
CA ASN A 149 10.20 -27.61 -15.96
C ASN A 149 9.31 -26.46 -16.45
N ALA A 150 9.61 -25.22 -16.06
CA ALA A 150 8.88 -24.03 -16.52
C ALA A 150 8.99 -23.82 -18.03
N ARG A 151 10.16 -24.09 -18.64
CA ARG A 151 10.34 -24.05 -20.10
C ARG A 151 9.52 -25.10 -20.84
N LYS A 152 9.43 -26.32 -20.28
CA LYS A 152 8.57 -27.39 -20.83
C LYS A 152 7.10 -26.96 -20.82
N ASP A 153 6.64 -26.36 -19.72
CA ASP A 153 5.29 -25.82 -19.62
C ASP A 153 5.09 -24.69 -20.65
N ALA A 154 6.00 -23.71 -20.72
CA ALA A 154 5.91 -22.58 -21.64
C ALA A 154 5.89 -22.99 -23.13
N ALA A 155 6.55 -24.08 -23.49
CA ALA A 155 6.53 -24.65 -24.84
C ALA A 155 5.24 -25.43 -25.17
N ALA A 156 4.38 -25.69 -24.19
CA ALA A 156 3.13 -26.40 -24.38
C ALA A 156 2.06 -25.54 -25.09
N ALA A 157 0.92 -26.17 -25.41
CA ALA A 157 -0.27 -25.49 -25.91
C ALA A 157 -0.65 -24.31 -24.99
N PRO A 158 -1.21 -23.20 -25.51
CA PRO A 158 -1.48 -21.97 -24.75
C PRO A 158 -2.16 -22.19 -23.39
N GLU A 159 -3.14 -23.10 -23.33
CA GLU A 159 -3.89 -23.45 -22.12
C GLU A 159 -3.04 -24.10 -21.02
N LYS A 160 -1.87 -24.66 -21.37
CA LYS A 160 -0.97 -25.39 -20.48
C LYS A 160 0.33 -24.63 -20.17
N ARG A 161 0.52 -23.43 -20.73
CA ARG A 161 1.75 -22.64 -20.58
C ARG A 161 2.05 -22.21 -19.16
N SER A 162 1.00 -22.04 -18.35
CA SER A 162 1.07 -21.70 -16.92
C SER A 162 0.94 -22.95 -16.04
N GLY A 163 1.60 -24.04 -16.44
CA GLY A 163 1.58 -25.31 -15.75
C GLY A 163 2.24 -25.32 -14.36
N LYS A 164 2.43 -26.51 -13.80
CA LYS A 164 2.97 -26.68 -12.44
C LYS A 164 4.38 -26.09 -12.32
N GLY A 165 5.27 -26.37 -13.26
CA GLY A 165 6.65 -25.87 -13.24
C GLY A 165 6.71 -24.36 -13.34
N PHE A 166 5.84 -23.74 -14.16
CA PHE A 166 5.75 -22.29 -14.28
C PHE A 166 5.33 -21.60 -12.96
N ARG A 167 4.43 -22.24 -12.20
CA ARG A 167 4.01 -21.76 -10.87
C ARG A 167 5.06 -22.03 -9.79
N GLU A 168 5.71 -23.19 -9.80
CA GLU A 168 6.74 -23.52 -8.81
C GLU A 168 7.98 -22.63 -8.94
N LEU A 169 8.40 -22.31 -10.17
CA LEU A 169 9.49 -21.35 -10.40
C LEU A 169 9.13 -19.96 -9.84
N PHE A 170 7.90 -19.48 -10.08
CA PHE A 170 7.44 -18.21 -9.52
C PHE A 170 7.48 -18.21 -7.98
N GLN A 171 6.96 -19.26 -7.33
CA GLN A 171 6.96 -19.33 -5.86
C GLN A 171 8.39 -19.37 -5.29
N TYR A 172 9.30 -20.10 -5.94
CA TYR A 172 10.69 -20.17 -5.51
C TYR A 172 11.41 -18.83 -5.65
N VAL A 173 11.24 -18.14 -6.79
CA VAL A 173 11.78 -16.79 -7.02
C VAL A 173 11.20 -15.83 -5.98
N LYS A 174 9.88 -15.78 -5.82
CA LYS A 174 9.20 -14.93 -4.85
C LYS A 174 9.73 -15.15 -3.43
N GLN A 175 9.90 -16.40 -3.00
CA GLN A 175 10.42 -16.72 -1.68
C GLN A 175 11.85 -16.20 -1.48
N ALA A 176 12.70 -16.30 -2.49
CA ALA A 176 14.07 -15.78 -2.42
C ALA A 176 14.10 -14.24 -2.32
N LEU A 177 13.25 -13.55 -3.09
CA LEU A 177 13.10 -12.08 -3.01
C LEU A 177 12.59 -11.63 -1.63
N GLU A 178 11.60 -12.33 -1.08
CA GLU A 178 11.07 -12.05 0.26
C GLU A 178 12.04 -12.40 1.40
N GLY A 179 12.97 -13.32 1.17
CA GLY A 179 14.04 -13.66 2.12
C GLY A 179 15.02 -12.50 2.29
N GLN A 180 15.42 -11.86 1.18
CA GLN A 180 16.33 -10.71 1.19
C GLN A 180 15.69 -9.47 1.84
N GLY A 181 14.44 -9.15 1.49
CA GLY A 181 13.75 -7.99 2.07
C GLY A 181 13.51 -8.08 3.60
N ARG A 182 13.59 -9.28 4.19
CA ARG A 182 13.60 -9.46 5.65
C ARG A 182 14.99 -9.21 6.24
N ALA A 183 16.05 -9.67 5.58
CA ALA A 183 17.43 -9.45 6.03
C ALA A 183 17.84 -7.98 5.98
N ASP A 184 17.39 -7.23 4.97
CA ASP A 184 17.67 -5.79 4.84
C ASP A 184 16.89 -4.93 5.86
N GLY A 185 15.73 -5.41 6.33
CA GLY A 185 14.88 -4.70 7.30
C GLY A 185 15.30 -4.89 8.76
N GLU A 186 16.12 -5.89 9.06
CA GLU A 186 16.60 -6.19 10.43
C GLU A 186 17.91 -5.45 10.77
N GLY A 187 18.59 -4.87 9.77
CA GLY A 187 19.84 -4.13 9.92
C GLY A 187 19.71 -2.67 10.38
N ASP A 188 18.50 -2.12 10.47
CA ASP A 188 18.24 -0.71 10.82
C ASP A 188 17.76 -0.51 12.29
N ALA A 189 17.56 -1.60 13.04
CA ALA A 189 16.97 -1.57 14.38
C ALA A 189 17.98 -1.66 15.55
N LEU A 190 19.30 -1.60 15.30
CA LEU A 190 20.33 -1.71 16.35
C LEU A 190 21.47 -0.69 16.17
N SER A 191 21.15 0.59 16.26
CA SER A 191 22.11 1.63 16.63
C SER A 191 21.39 2.84 17.22
N GLY A 192 21.03 2.72 18.49
CA GLY A 192 20.41 3.79 19.27
C GLY A 192 20.60 3.47 20.74
N GLU A 193 21.81 3.81 21.22
CA GLU A 193 22.12 4.35 22.56
C GLU A 193 21.41 3.73 23.77
N ASP A 194 22.19 3.06 24.62
CA ASP A 194 22.10 3.15 26.08
C ASP A 194 23.53 3.01 26.65
N GLU A 195 24.34 4.05 26.45
CA GLU A 195 25.52 4.32 27.29
C GLU A 195 25.30 5.67 27.99
N ASP A 196 24.67 5.60 29.16
CA ASP A 196 24.77 6.49 30.34
C ASP A 196 23.87 5.76 31.38
N GLU A 197 24.23 5.46 32.63
CA GLU A 197 24.98 6.21 33.63
C GLU A 197 25.16 5.28 34.86
N ALA A 198 26.35 5.22 35.46
CA ALA A 198 26.59 5.01 36.91
C ALA A 198 28.05 5.24 37.27
#